data_AF-W2WA60-F1
#
_entry.id   AF-W2WA60-F1
#
_cell.length_a   1.000
_cell.length_b   1.000
_cell.length_c   1.000
_cell.angle_alpha   90.00
_cell.angle_beta   90.00
_cell.angle_gamma   90.00
#
_symmetry.space_group_name_H-M   'P 1'
#
loop_
_entity.id
_entity.type
_entity.pdbx_description
1 polymer ?
#
loop_
_entity_poly.entity_id
_entity_poly.type
_entity_poly.pdbx_seq_one_letter_code
_entity_poly.pdbx_strand_id
1 'polypeptide(L)'
;MGRLPMKEGGGRKERKNLRSSTTFETRLAAIKYYDESGDMSSTVERFFPTLSMEAKRSKKRVIYAWIKDREKIEKACESVNTAKSHRLRKAGAGLTLSDDAEKCILVWLRSMQKLGVPVTGTMLSEHALEVAKELGIDSALFTASVTWRKSFLQRHKLAM
;
A
#
# COMPACT_ATOMS: atom_id res chain seq x y z
N MET A 1 -40.24 2.07 -26.18
CA MET A 1 -40.40 2.88 -24.95
C MET A 1 -39.02 3.05 -24.30
N GLY A 2 -38.30 4.10 -24.67
CA GLY A 2 -36.97 4.41 -24.10
C GLY A 2 -37.10 5.06 -22.73
N ARG A 3 -36.15 4.80 -21.82
CA ARG A 3 -36.14 5.42 -20.48
C ARG A 3 -36.02 6.94 -20.61
N LEU A 4 -36.89 7.66 -19.90
CA LEU A 4 -36.85 9.13 -19.83
C LEU A 4 -35.55 9.61 -19.16
N PRO A 5 -34.99 10.75 -19.58
CA PRO A 5 -33.82 11.34 -18.95
C PRO A 5 -34.14 11.76 -17.51
N MET A 6 -33.17 11.51 -16.61
CA MET A 6 -33.26 11.76 -15.18
C MET A 6 -33.37 13.28 -14.92
N LYS A 7 -34.46 13.73 -14.29
CA LYS A 7 -34.72 15.15 -13.95
C LYS A 7 -33.60 15.76 -13.09
N GLU A 8 -33.42 17.08 -13.25
CA GLU A 8 -32.48 17.94 -12.52
C GLU A 8 -32.47 17.67 -11.01
N GLY A 9 -31.26 17.50 -10.45
CA GLY A 9 -31.02 17.31 -9.02
C GLY A 9 -30.64 15.89 -8.58
N GLY A 10 -30.78 14.88 -9.45
CA GLY A 10 -30.45 13.48 -9.17
C GLY A 10 -28.99 13.06 -9.45
N GLY A 11 -28.07 14.01 -9.56
CA GLY A 11 -26.67 13.75 -9.92
C GLY A 11 -25.82 13.16 -8.79
N ARG A 12 -24.60 12.72 -9.14
CA ARG A 12 -23.58 12.28 -8.16
C ARG A 12 -23.31 13.42 -7.17
N LYS A 13 -23.68 13.23 -5.90
CA LYS A 13 -23.35 14.19 -4.83
C LYS A 13 -21.86 14.51 -4.84
N GLU A 14 -21.54 15.79 -4.72
CA GLU A 14 -20.17 16.28 -4.74
C GLU A 14 -19.31 15.57 -3.69
N ARG A 15 -18.12 15.12 -4.10
CA ARG A 15 -17.22 14.36 -3.23
C ARG A 15 -16.59 15.28 -2.21
N LYS A 16 -17.09 15.24 -0.99
CA LYS A 16 -16.49 15.89 0.19
C LYS A 16 -15.24 15.14 0.67
N ASN A 17 -14.22 14.96 -0.16
CA ASN A 17 -12.96 14.30 0.22
C ASN A 17 -12.15 15.18 1.19
N LEU A 18 -12.62 15.31 2.43
CA LEU A 18 -12.03 16.18 3.46
C LEU A 18 -10.79 15.58 4.17
N ARG A 19 -10.51 14.29 3.95
CA ARG A 19 -9.38 13.61 4.62
C ARG A 19 -8.12 13.74 3.78
N SER A 20 -7.20 14.58 4.23
CA SER A 20 -5.83 14.61 3.70
C SER A 20 -5.14 13.28 3.98
N SER A 21 -4.65 12.66 2.90
CA SER A 21 -3.91 11.42 2.97
C SER A 21 -2.48 11.71 3.45
N THR A 22 -2.00 11.03 4.49
CA THR A 22 -0.65 11.21 5.06
C THR A 22 0.15 9.93 4.90
N THR A 23 1.40 10.01 4.44
CA THR A 23 2.29 8.85 4.27
C THR A 23 2.72 8.28 5.61
N PHE A 24 3.18 7.02 5.66
CA PHE A 24 3.70 6.43 6.90
C PHE A 24 4.93 7.16 7.43
N GLU A 25 5.82 7.61 6.54
CA GLU A 25 7.00 8.40 6.89
C GLU A 25 6.62 9.69 7.65
N THR A 26 5.66 10.47 7.14
CA THR A 26 5.21 11.69 7.81
C THR A 26 4.50 11.39 9.13
N ARG A 27 3.76 10.27 9.23
CA ARG A 27 3.15 9.86 10.50
C ARG A 27 4.22 9.53 11.54
N LEU A 28 5.25 8.78 11.15
CA LEU A 28 6.33 8.39 12.04
C LEU A 28 7.14 9.61 12.50
N ALA A 29 7.44 10.55 11.60
CA ALA A 29 8.11 11.79 11.93
C ALA A 29 7.30 12.64 12.94
N ALA A 30 5.97 12.71 12.77
CA ALA A 30 5.09 13.42 13.71
C ALA A 30 5.05 12.74 15.08
N ILE A 31 5.05 11.40 15.16
CA ILE A 31 5.12 10.66 16.42
C ILE A 31 6.45 10.96 17.13
N LYS A 32 7.58 10.83 16.42
CA LYS A 32 8.91 11.08 17.00
C LYS A 32 9.05 12.51 17.55
N TYR A 33 8.58 13.49 16.79
CA TYR A 33 8.60 14.87 17.26
C TYR A 33 7.69 15.11 18.47
N TYR A 34 6.53 14.44 18.54
CA TYR A 34 5.68 14.50 19.72
C TYR A 34 6.36 13.89 20.96
N ASP A 35 7.08 12.77 20.80
CA ASP A 35 7.84 12.17 21.90
C ASP A 35 8.94 13.11 22.42
N GLU A 36 9.61 13.85 21.53
CA GLU A 36 10.67 14.80 21.88
C GLU A 36 10.11 16.09 22.51
N SER A 37 9.00 16.62 21.97
CA SER A 37 8.47 17.93 22.37
C SER A 37 7.42 17.87 23.48
N GLY A 38 6.72 16.74 23.63
CA GLY A 38 5.57 16.59 24.52
C GLY A 38 4.33 17.43 24.13
N ASP A 39 4.41 18.27 23.08
CA ASP A 39 3.33 19.18 22.70
C ASP A 39 2.69 18.80 21.36
N MET A 40 1.44 18.35 21.46
CA MET A 40 0.61 18.00 20.31
C MET A 40 0.25 19.21 19.44
N SER A 41 0.18 20.41 20.02
CA SER A 41 -0.12 21.64 19.28
C SER A 41 1.03 22.03 18.37
N SER A 42 2.25 22.11 18.94
CA SER A 42 3.50 22.29 18.19
C SER A 42 3.68 21.21 17.12
N THR A 43 3.37 19.96 17.43
CA THR A 43 3.45 18.86 16.46
C THR A 43 2.53 19.08 15.26
N VAL A 44 1.26 19.44 15.47
CA VAL A 44 0.34 19.71 14.36
C VAL A 44 0.77 20.94 13.57
N GLU A 45 1.27 21.98 14.22
CA GLU A 45 1.73 23.19 13.53
C GLU A 45 2.91 22.90 12.61
N ARG A 46 3.87 22.10 13.08
CA ARG A 46 5.07 21.74 12.32
C ARG A 46 4.75 20.90 11.08
N PHE A 47 3.91 19.87 11.21
CA PHE A 47 3.65 18.90 10.13
C PHE A 47 2.44 19.26 9.25
N PHE A 48 1.53 20.10 9.74
CA PHE A 48 0.31 20.47 9.04
C PHE A 48 -0.04 21.98 9.18
N PRO A 49 0.89 22.89 8.82
CA PRO A 49 0.72 24.33 9.07
C PRO A 49 -0.47 24.93 8.32
N THR A 50 -0.76 24.41 7.12
CA THR A 50 -1.80 24.93 6.21
C THR A 50 -3.24 24.53 6.59
N LEU A 51 -3.43 23.75 7.65
CA LEU A 51 -4.76 23.35 8.11
C LEU A 51 -5.48 24.50 8.83
N SER A 52 -6.81 24.59 8.65
CA SER A 52 -7.66 25.47 9.47
C SER A 52 -7.63 25.07 10.94
N MET A 53 -8.06 25.96 11.85
CA MET A 53 -8.06 25.69 13.29
C MET A 53 -8.88 24.44 13.66
N GLU A 54 -10.07 24.27 13.07
CA GLU A 54 -10.92 23.07 13.24
C GLU A 54 -10.25 21.80 12.71
N ALA A 55 -9.57 21.90 11.56
CA ALA A 55 -8.84 20.78 10.97
C ALA A 55 -7.62 20.40 11.82
N LYS A 56 -6.90 21.38 12.39
CA LYS A 56 -5.80 21.16 13.34
C LYS A 56 -6.29 20.42 14.58
N ARG A 57 -7.42 20.83 15.19
CA ARG A 57 -8.05 20.11 16.32
C ARG A 57 -8.37 18.66 15.97
N SER A 58 -8.92 18.42 14.77
CA SER A 58 -9.18 17.05 14.32
C SER A 58 -7.92 16.25 14.04
N LYS A 59 -6.86 16.89 13.53
CA LYS A 59 -5.57 16.24 13.28
C LYS A 59 -4.88 15.79 14.58
N LYS A 60 -4.99 16.55 15.68
CA LYS A 60 -4.51 16.10 17.01
C LYS A 60 -5.04 14.72 17.39
N ARG A 61 -6.36 14.50 17.25
CA ARG A 61 -7.01 13.20 17.50
C ARG A 61 -6.48 12.09 16.59
N VAL A 62 -6.21 12.42 15.33
CA VAL A 62 -5.64 11.48 14.35
C VAL A 62 -4.20 11.11 14.71
N ILE A 63 -3.38 12.05 15.18
CA ILE A 63 -2.01 11.77 15.62
C ILE A 63 -2.02 10.87 16.86
N TYR A 64 -2.92 11.08 17.83
CA TYR A 64 -3.09 10.15 18.95
C TYR A 64 -3.45 8.73 18.49
N ALA A 65 -4.30 8.60 17.46
CA ALA A 65 -4.57 7.30 16.87
C ALA A 65 -3.32 6.68 16.21
N TRP A 66 -2.47 7.49 15.56
CA TRP A 66 -1.19 7.02 15.03
C TRP A 66 -0.22 6.57 16.12
N ILE A 67 -0.15 7.28 17.24
CA ILE A 67 0.65 6.89 18.42
C ILE A 67 0.19 5.51 18.93
N LYS A 68 -1.12 5.25 18.99
CA LYS A 68 -1.66 3.94 19.37
C LYS A 68 -1.29 2.83 18.35
N ASP A 69 -1.19 3.16 17.07
CA ASP A 69 -0.80 2.24 15.99
C ASP A 69 0.72 2.31 15.66
N ARG A 70 1.57 2.81 16.57
CA ARG A 70 3.00 3.09 16.32
C ARG A 70 3.75 1.91 15.74
N GLU A 71 3.65 0.72 16.34
CA GLU A 71 4.36 -0.48 15.88
C GLU A 71 4.07 -0.80 14.41
N LYS A 72 2.80 -0.64 13.99
CA LYS A 72 2.41 -0.86 12.58
C LYS A 72 3.01 0.18 11.65
N ILE A 73 3.12 1.42 12.11
CA ILE A 73 3.70 2.54 11.35
C ILE A 73 5.22 2.37 11.22
N GLU A 74 5.90 1.98 12.30
CA GLU A 74 7.33 1.68 12.31
C GLU A 74 7.64 0.52 11.37
N LYS A 75 6.88 -0.59 11.48
CA LYS A 75 7.02 -1.73 10.57
C LYS A 75 6.79 -1.35 9.10
N ALA A 76 5.81 -0.47 8.83
CA ALA A 76 5.57 0.05 7.49
C ALA A 76 6.74 0.90 6.96
N CYS A 77 7.53 1.51 7.85
CA CYS A 77 8.69 2.33 7.47
C CYS A 77 9.98 1.52 7.27
N GLU A 78 10.01 0.22 7.60
CA GLU A 78 11.16 -0.66 7.33
C GLU A 78 11.49 -0.77 5.83
N SER A 79 10.49 -0.55 4.96
CA SER A 79 10.65 -0.53 3.51
C SER A 79 10.38 0.86 2.95
N VAL A 80 11.30 1.36 2.11
CA VAL A 80 11.21 2.69 1.47
C VAL A 80 9.89 2.87 0.70
N ASN A 81 9.45 1.83 -0.01
CA ASN A 81 8.21 1.89 -0.79
C ASN A 81 6.98 1.99 0.09
N THR A 82 6.98 1.26 1.21
CA THR A 82 5.87 1.23 2.15
C THR A 82 5.84 2.49 3.01
N ALA A 83 7.00 3.06 3.36
CA ALA A 83 7.12 4.34 4.06
C ALA A 83 6.43 5.50 3.31
N LYS A 84 6.61 5.54 1.98
CA LYS A 84 5.97 6.52 1.09
C LYS A 84 4.50 6.24 0.81
N SER A 85 3.99 5.08 1.21
CA SER A 85 2.57 4.74 1.05
C SER A 85 1.70 5.45 2.07
N HIS A 86 0.47 5.75 1.67
CA HIS A 86 -0.56 6.27 2.57
C HIS A 86 -1.39 5.17 3.25
N ARG A 87 -1.38 3.95 2.72
CA ARG A 87 -2.18 2.83 3.26
C ARG A 87 -1.46 1.51 3.01
N LEU A 88 -1.57 0.59 3.98
CA LEU A 88 -1.25 -0.82 3.75
C LEU A 88 -2.47 -1.49 3.13
N ARG A 89 -2.24 -2.38 2.17
CA ARG A 89 -3.26 -3.33 1.70
C ARG A 89 -3.18 -4.58 2.57
N LYS A 90 -4.33 -5.21 2.82
CA LYS A 90 -4.36 -6.51 3.51
C LYS A 90 -3.66 -7.54 2.63
N ALA A 91 -2.88 -8.44 3.22
CA ALA A 91 -2.35 -9.59 2.50
C ALA A 91 -3.50 -10.37 1.83
N GLY A 92 -3.31 -10.75 0.56
CA GLY A 92 -4.35 -11.39 -0.27
C GLY A 92 -5.44 -10.46 -0.81
N ALA A 93 -5.47 -9.18 -0.42
CA ALA A 93 -6.37 -8.19 -0.99
C ALA A 93 -5.68 -7.39 -2.10
N GLY A 94 -5.69 -7.97 -3.30
CA GLY A 94 -5.29 -7.32 -4.54
C GLY A 94 -3.84 -7.58 -4.94
N LEU A 95 -3.69 -8.09 -6.16
CA LEU A 95 -2.48 -8.16 -6.98
C LEU A 95 -1.22 -8.80 -6.39
N THR A 96 -1.11 -9.22 -5.13
CA THR A 96 0.15 -9.74 -4.56
C THR A 96 -0.06 -10.98 -3.66
N LEU A 97 0.82 -11.97 -3.81
CA LEU A 97 0.90 -13.18 -2.98
C LEU A 97 1.47 -12.86 -1.58
N SER A 98 1.44 -13.84 -0.67
CA SER A 98 2.13 -13.73 0.63
C SER A 98 3.66 -13.64 0.44
N ASP A 99 4.37 -13.13 1.45
CA ASP A 99 5.84 -13.00 1.40
C ASP A 99 6.52 -14.37 1.19
N ASP A 100 6.03 -15.40 1.86
CA ASP A 100 6.58 -16.76 1.73
C ASP A 100 6.31 -17.36 0.35
N ALA A 101 5.13 -17.12 -0.23
CA ALA A 101 4.82 -17.52 -1.59
C ALA A 101 5.71 -16.81 -2.62
N GLU A 102 5.95 -15.50 -2.44
CA GLU A 102 6.88 -14.75 -3.30
C GLU A 102 8.32 -15.27 -3.15
N LYS A 103 8.76 -15.66 -1.95
CA LYS A 103 10.08 -16.29 -1.75
C LYS A 103 10.21 -17.61 -2.51
N CYS A 104 9.18 -18.46 -2.53
CA CYS A 104 9.21 -19.70 -3.32
C CYS A 104 9.47 -19.40 -4.80
N ILE A 105 8.74 -18.42 -5.36
CA ILE A 105 8.91 -17.99 -6.76
C ILE A 105 10.32 -17.43 -6.99
N LEU A 106 10.88 -16.67 -6.04
CA LEU A 106 12.25 -16.15 -6.14
C LEU A 106 13.32 -17.23 -6.13
N VAL A 107 13.18 -18.24 -5.28
CA VAL A 107 14.12 -19.37 -5.19
C VAL A 107 14.13 -20.11 -6.52
N TRP A 108 12.95 -20.38 -7.09
CA TRP A 108 12.83 -20.98 -8.42
C TRP A 108 13.49 -20.11 -9.50
N LEU A 109 13.15 -18.82 -9.55
CA LEU A 109 13.68 -17.89 -10.55
C LEU A 109 15.21 -17.79 -10.51
N ARG A 110 15.80 -17.67 -9.32
CA ARG A 110 17.26 -17.64 -9.14
C ARG A 110 17.90 -18.97 -9.54
N SER A 111 17.24 -20.09 -9.30
CA SER A 111 17.73 -21.41 -9.71
C SER A 111 17.78 -21.52 -11.24
N MET A 112 16.75 -21.04 -11.94
CA MET A 112 16.74 -20.99 -13.42
C MET A 112 17.86 -20.09 -13.95
N GLN A 113 18.04 -18.89 -13.36
CA GLN A 113 19.13 -17.98 -13.73
C GLN A 113 20.51 -18.60 -13.50
N LYS A 114 20.71 -19.34 -12.40
CA LYS A 114 21.96 -20.06 -12.10
C LYS A 114 22.26 -21.14 -13.13
N LEU A 115 21.23 -21.79 -13.68
CA LEU A 115 21.35 -22.77 -14.75
C LEU A 115 21.53 -22.12 -16.15
N GLY A 116 21.59 -20.79 -16.23
CA GLY A 116 21.70 -20.06 -17.50
C GLY A 116 20.41 -20.06 -18.32
N VAL A 117 19.28 -20.45 -17.72
CA VAL A 117 17.98 -20.49 -18.39
C VAL A 117 17.34 -19.10 -18.33
N PRO A 118 17.04 -18.46 -19.48
CA PRO A 118 16.34 -17.19 -19.49
C PRO A 118 14.89 -17.41 -19.06
N VAL A 119 14.46 -16.76 -17.98
CA VAL A 119 13.07 -16.80 -17.54
C VAL A 119 12.31 -15.63 -18.13
N THR A 120 11.39 -15.94 -19.03
CA THR A 120 10.53 -14.94 -19.67
C THR A 120 9.41 -14.49 -18.73
N GLY A 121 8.77 -13.36 -19.05
CA GLY A 121 7.66 -12.85 -18.25
C GLY A 121 6.44 -13.78 -18.21
N THR A 122 6.25 -14.62 -19.23
CA THR A 122 5.18 -15.64 -19.27
C THR A 122 5.50 -16.80 -18.34
N MET A 123 6.72 -17.33 -18.39
CA MET A 123 7.17 -18.40 -17.49
C MET A 123 7.05 -17.99 -16.02
N LEU A 124 7.43 -16.75 -15.70
CA LEU A 124 7.27 -16.22 -14.33
C LEU A 124 5.80 -16.13 -13.92
N SER A 125 4.91 -15.72 -14.84
CA SER A 125 3.48 -15.66 -14.56
C SER A 125 2.86 -17.05 -14.38
N GLU A 126 3.23 -18.02 -15.22
CA GLU A 126 2.77 -19.41 -15.15
C GLU A 126 3.18 -20.05 -13.83
N HIS A 127 4.47 -19.97 -13.47
CA HIS A 127 4.95 -20.54 -12.21
C HIS A 127 4.32 -19.88 -10.99
N ALA A 128 4.06 -18.57 -11.04
CA ALA A 128 3.36 -17.88 -9.96
C ALA A 128 1.90 -18.34 -9.79
N LEU A 129 1.21 -18.68 -10.89
CA LEU A 129 -0.14 -19.27 -10.84
C LEU A 129 -0.12 -20.68 -10.27
N GLU A 130 0.92 -21.49 -10.58
CA GLU A 130 1.11 -22.81 -9.96
C GLU A 130 1.27 -22.70 -8.45
N VAL A 131 2.16 -21.83 -7.97
CA VAL A 131 2.34 -21.57 -6.54
C VAL A 131 1.05 -21.08 -5.89
N ALA A 132 0.31 -20.20 -6.56
CA ALA A 132 -0.99 -19.73 -6.04
C ALA A 132 -2.00 -20.88 -5.90
N LYS A 133 -2.06 -21.78 -6.89
CA LYS A 133 -2.92 -22.96 -6.88
C LYS A 133 -2.56 -23.93 -5.74
N GLU A 134 -1.28 -24.17 -5.52
CA GLU A 134 -0.80 -25.01 -4.39
C GLU A 134 -1.20 -24.45 -3.02
N LEU A 135 -1.29 -23.12 -2.92
CA LEU A 135 -1.74 -22.41 -1.72
C LEU A 135 -3.27 -22.28 -1.60
N GLY A 136 -4.03 -22.87 -2.54
CA GLY A 136 -5.48 -22.78 -2.57
C GLY A 136 -6.02 -21.38 -2.90
N ILE A 137 -5.22 -20.53 -3.55
CA ILE A 137 -5.63 -19.19 -3.98
C ILE A 137 -6.38 -19.30 -5.32
N ASP A 138 -7.63 -18.84 -5.34
CA ASP A 138 -8.45 -18.84 -6.54
C ASP A 138 -7.82 -17.94 -7.64
N SER A 139 -7.85 -18.43 -8.88
CA SER A 139 -7.48 -17.69 -10.09
C SER A 139 -8.19 -16.34 -10.26
N ALA A 140 -9.40 -16.19 -9.71
CA ALA A 140 -10.13 -14.92 -9.68
C ALA A 140 -9.48 -13.88 -8.74
N LEU A 141 -8.72 -14.34 -7.73
CA LEU A 141 -8.03 -13.48 -6.75
C LEU A 141 -6.60 -13.16 -7.17
N PHE A 142 -5.93 -14.07 -7.89
CA PHE A 142 -4.58 -13.88 -8.39
C PHE A 142 -4.42 -14.35 -9.84
N THR A 143 -4.12 -13.39 -10.72
CA THR A 143 -4.00 -13.61 -12.17
C THR A 143 -2.57 -13.51 -12.70
N ALA A 144 -1.58 -13.37 -11.83
CA ALA A 144 -0.17 -13.14 -12.19
C ALA A 144 0.01 -12.07 -13.29
N SER A 145 -0.77 -10.98 -13.19
CA SER A 145 -0.86 -9.94 -14.22
C SER A 145 0.47 -9.23 -14.49
N VAL A 146 0.56 -8.53 -15.62
CA VAL A 146 1.75 -7.74 -16.00
C VAL A 146 2.13 -6.72 -14.91
N THR A 147 1.14 -6.11 -14.26
CA THR A 147 1.36 -5.13 -13.19
C THR A 147 1.88 -5.79 -11.91
N TRP A 148 1.39 -6.99 -11.56
CA TRP A 148 1.97 -7.79 -10.48
C TRP A 148 3.42 -8.14 -10.80
N ARG A 149 3.69 -8.67 -12.01
CA ARG A 149 5.02 -9.09 -12.42
C ARG A 149 6.04 -7.94 -12.33
N LYS A 150 5.70 -6.76 -12.86
CA LYS A 150 6.54 -5.56 -12.71
C LYS A 150 6.82 -5.24 -11.24
N SER A 151 5.79 -5.29 -10.40
CA SER A 151 5.92 -5.01 -8.97
C SER A 151 6.73 -6.07 -8.21
N PHE A 152 6.61 -7.34 -8.59
CA PHE A 152 7.40 -8.45 -8.07
C PHE A 152 8.89 -8.26 -8.38
N LEU A 153 9.22 -8.00 -9.66
CA LEU A 153 10.61 -7.77 -10.08
C LEU A 153 11.23 -6.56 -9.36
N GLN A 154 10.50 -5.45 -9.28
CA GLN A 154 10.94 -4.25 -8.57
C GLN A 154 11.19 -4.49 -7.07
N ARG A 155 10.27 -5.18 -6.38
CA ARG A 155 10.40 -5.47 -4.95
C ARG A 155 11.63 -6.32 -4.65
N HIS A 156 11.93 -7.28 -5.52
CA HIS A 156 13.02 -8.23 -5.32
C HIS A 156 14.33 -7.81 -6.02
N LYS A 157 14.38 -6.56 -6.50
CA LYS A 157 15.55 -5.97 -7.18
C LYS A 157 16.07 -6.82 -8.33
N LEU A 158 15.15 -7.49 -9.02
CA LEU A 158 15.42 -8.21 -10.24
C LEU A 158 15.30 -7.20 -11.37
N ALA A 159 16.37 -7.06 -12.16
CA ALA A 159 16.40 -6.11 -13.26
C ALA A 159 15.21 -6.34 -14.21
N MET A 160 14.62 -5.23 -14.68
CA MET A 160 13.77 -5.24 -15.87
C MET A 160 14.61 -5.05 -17.12
#